data_AF-A0A959Y3V2-F1
#
_entry.id   AF-A0A959Y3V2-F1
#
_cell.length_a   1.000
_cell.length_b   1.000
_cell.length_c   1.000
_cell.angle_alpha   90.00
_cell.angle_beta   90.00
_cell.angle_gamma   90.00
#
_symmetry.space_group_name_H-M   'P 1'
#
loop_
_entity.id
_entity.type
_entity.pdbx_description
1 polymer ?
#
loop_
_entity_poly.entity_id
_entity_poly.type
_entity_poly.pdbx_seq_one_letter_code
_entity_poly.pdbx_strand_id
1 'polypeptide(L)' 'MEFLILLLLMLLNGVFAMSEIALVSARKRRLEADAQRGDARAKAALHLANDPGRFLSTVQIG' A
#
# COMPACT_ATOMS: atom_id res chain seq x y z
N MET A 1 1.28 -3.28 30.76
CA MET A 1 2.00 -3.82 29.58
C MET A 1 1.05 -4.22 28.45
N GLU A 2 -0.10 -4.83 28.74
CA GLU A 2 -1.09 -5.24 27.72
C GLU A 2 -1.63 -4.08 26.87
N PHE A 3 -1.90 -2.93 27.48
CA PHE A 3 -2.40 -1.75 26.75
C PHE A 3 -1.41 -1.25 25.70
N LEU A 4 -0.10 -1.34 25.98
CA LEU A 4 0.94 -0.93 25.05
C LEU A 4 1.01 -1.88 23.84
N ILE A 5 0.85 -3.18 24.08
CA ILE A 5 0.84 -4.21 23.04
C ILE A 5 -0.41 -4.05 22.15
N LEU A 6 -1.58 -3.81 22.74
CA LEU A 6 -2.82 -3.55 21.99
C LEU A 6 -2.72 -2.29 21.14
N LEU A 7 -2.17 -1.21 21.70
CA LEU A 7 -1.93 0.03 20.95
C LEU A 7 -0.98 -0.21 19.77
N LEU A 8 0.10 -0.97 20.00
CA LEU A 8 1.08 -1.29 18.95
C LEU A 8 0.45 -2.14 17.84
N LEU A 9 -0.35 -3.15 18.18
CA LEU A 9 -1.07 -3.99 17.22
C LEU A 9 -2.13 -3.19 16.44
N MET A 10 -2.82 -2.26 17.10
CA MET A 10 -3.79 -1.37 16.47
C MET A 10 -3.12 -0.43 15.46
N LEU A 11 -1.96 0.15 15.82
CA LEU A 11 -1.17 0.97 14.90
C LEU A 11 -0.62 0.15 13.74
N LEU A 12 -0.13 -1.07 14.00
CA LEU A 12 0.36 -1.98 12.94
C LEU A 12 -0.75 -2.26 11.93
N ASN A 13 -1.92 -2.69 12.42
CA ASN A 13 -3.09 -2.94 11.58
C ASN A 13 -3.54 -1.68 10.83
N GLY A 14 -3.53 -0.52 11.49
CA GLY A 14 -3.84 0.76 10.85
C GLY A 14 -2.88 1.12 9.72
N VAL A 15 -1.57 0.86 9.88
CA VAL A 15 -0.55 1.11 8.84
C VAL A 15 -0.74 0.17 7.65
N PHE A 16 -1.04 -1.12 7.88
CA PHE A 16 -1.30 -2.07 6.80
C PHE A 16 -2.57 -1.70 6.02
N ALA A 17 -3.68 -1.43 6.71
CA ALA A 17 -4.93 -1.00 6.09
C ALA A 17 -4.78 0.33 5.33
N MET A 18 -4.02 1.28 5.89
CA MET A 18 -3.75 2.56 5.24
C MET A 18 -2.89 2.40 3.98
N SER A 19 -1.93 1.47 3.98
CA SER A 19 -1.09 1.19 2.80
C SER A 19 -1.91 0.64 1.64
N GLU A 20 -2.89 -0.21 1.94
CA GLU A 20 -3.84 -0.75 0.96
C GLU A 20 -4.76 0.33 0.40
N ILE A 21 -5.37 1.14 1.29
CA ILE A 21 -6.22 2.27 0.88
C ILE A 21 -5.42 3.30 0.10
N ALA A 22 -4.17 3.59 0.48
CA ALA A 22 -3.30 4.51 -0.25
C ALA A 22 -2.97 3.99 -1.64
N LEU A 23 -2.77 2.68 -1.80
CA LEU A 23 -2.52 2.07 -3.11
C LEU A 23 -3.77 2.09 -4.00
N VAL A 24 -4.96 1.82 -3.44
CA VAL A 24 -6.24 1.86 -4.17
C VAL A 24 -6.69 3.30 -4.46
N SER A 25 -6.40 4.24 -3.56
CA SER A 25 -6.70 5.68 -3.69
C SER A 25 -5.69 6.42 -4.58
N ALA A 26 -4.47 5.90 -4.70
CA ALA A 26 -3.48 6.42 -5.64
C ALA A 26 -4.05 6.31 -7.05
N ARG A 27 -4.39 7.47 -7.63
CA ARG A 27 -4.92 7.55 -8.98
C ARG A 27 -3.88 6.99 -9.95
N LYS A 28 -4.13 5.82 -10.54
CA LYS A 28 -3.27 5.18 -11.56
C LYS A 28 -2.74 6.18 -12.59
N ARG A 29 -3.58 7.08 -13.10
CA ARG A 29 -3.18 8.12 -14.06
C ARG A 29 -2.04 9.03 -13.59
N ARG A 30 -1.97 9.33 -12.29
CA ARG A 30 -0.88 10.14 -11.72
C ARG A 30 0.40 9.32 -11.61
N LEU A 31 0.29 8.07 -11.16
CA LEU A 31 1.40 7.12 -11.15
C LEU A 31 1.96 6.83 -12.56
N GLU A 32 1.10 6.74 -13.57
CA GLU A 32 1.49 6.63 -14.99
C GLU A 32 2.26 7.86 -15.46
N ALA A 33 1.76 9.06 -15.16
CA ALA A 33 2.44 10.30 -15.52
C ALA A 33 3.82 10.42 -14.84
N ASP A 34 3.93 10.08 -13.56
CA ASP A 34 5.18 10.14 -12.80
C ASP A 34 6.17 9.03 -13.24
N ALA A 35 5.66 7.84 -13.57
CA ALA A 35 6.46 6.74 -14.12
C ALA A 35 7.01 7.07 -15.52
N GLN A 36 6.22 7.73 -16.37
CA GLN A 36 6.66 8.22 -17.69
C GLN A 36 7.71 9.33 -17.56
N ARG A 37 7.69 10.10 -16.46
CA ARG A 37 8.71 11.11 -16.13
C ARG A 37 10.01 10.50 -15.58
N GLY A 38 10.08 9.18 -15.41
CA GLY A 38 11.28 8.47 -14.96
C GLY A 38 11.35 8.18 -13.47
N ASP A 39 10.29 8.43 -12.70
CA ASP A 39 10.27 8.07 -11.28
C ASP A 39 10.18 6.55 -11.09
N ALA A 40 11.27 5.95 -10.62
CA ALA A 40 11.38 4.52 -10.35
C ALA A 40 10.39 4.04 -9.27
N ARG A 41 10.08 4.89 -8.29
CA ARG A 41 9.09 4.58 -7.24
C ARG A 41 7.68 4.60 -7.80
N ALA A 42 7.37 5.58 -8.66
CA ALA A 42 6.09 5.63 -9.36
C ALA A 42 5.92 4.42 -10.29
N LYS A 43 6.99 3.96 -10.94
CA LYS A 43 6.98 2.74 -11.77
C LYS A 43 6.66 1.48 -10.96
N ALA A 44 7.27 1.33 -9.80
CA ALA A 44 7.01 0.22 -8.89
C ALA A 44 5.57 0.27 -8.32
N ALA A 45 5.12 1.44 -7.87
CA ALA A 45 3.76 1.64 -7.37
C ALA A 45 2.70 1.44 -8.48
N LEU A 46 2.98 1.85 -9.71
CA LEU A 46 2.12 1.59 -10.87
C LEU A 46 2.02 0.10 -11.20
N HIS A 47 3.14 -0.64 -11.12
CA HIS A 47 3.15 -2.09 -11.30
C HIS A 47 2.28 -2.79 -10.24
N LEU A 48 2.40 -2.36 -8.99
CA LEU A 48 1.61 -2.86 -7.87
C LEU A 48 0.12 -2.50 -7.97
N ALA A 49 -0.20 -1.29 -8.45
CA ALA A 49 -1.57 -0.87 -8.72
C ALA A 49 -2.19 -1.59 -9.93
N ASN A 50 -1.39 -2.04 -10.89
CA ASN A 50 -1.83 -2.83 -12.04
C ASN A 50 -2.09 -4.31 -11.69
N ASP A 51 -1.40 -4.85 -10.68
CA ASP A 51 -1.62 -6.19 -10.16
C ASP A 51 -1.89 -6.17 -8.64
N PRO A 52 -3.08 -5.66 -8.21
CA PRO A 52 -3.42 -5.55 -6.80
C PRO A 52 -3.54 -6.92 -6.12
N GLY A 53 -3.74 -8.01 -6.87
CA GLY A 53 -3.89 -9.37 -6.35
C GLY A 53 -2.66 -9.86 -5.58
N ARG A 54 -1.45 -9.46 -6.01
CA ARG A 54 -0.20 -9.85 -5.34
C ARG A 54 0.03 -9.10 -4.02
N PHE A 55 -0.48 -7.87 -3.89
CA PHE A 55 -0.40 -7.09 -2.66
C PHE A 55 -1.49 -7.52 -1.66
N LEU A 56 -2.72 -7.72 -2.15
CA LEU A 56 -3.87 -8.20 -1.37
C LEU A 56 -3.61 -9.56 -0.72
N SER A 57 -3.04 -10.51 -1.46
CA SER A 57 -2.77 -11.87 -0.96
C SER A 57 -1.82 -11.92 0.24
N THR A 58 -0.93 -10.92 0.38
CA THR A 58 0.05 -10.89 1.49
C THR A 58 -0.55 -10.27 2.76
N VAL A 59 -1.53 -9.38 2.60
CA VAL A 59 -2.22 -8.71 3.72
C VAL A 59 -3.45 -9.51 4.17
N GLN A 60 -4.20 -10.14 3.26
CA GLN A 60 -5.40 -10.95 3.58
C GLN A 60 -5.09 -12.28 4.30
N ILE A 61 -3.87 -12.78 4.20
CA ILE A 61 -3.43 -14.00 4.89
C ILE A 61 -2.93 -13.69 6.32
N GLY A 62 -2.70 -12.41 6.64
CA GLY A 62 -2.35 -11.93 7.97
C GLY A 62 -3.51 -11.91 8.95
#